data_AF-A0A251UW13-F1
#
_entry.id   AF-A0A251UW13-F1
#
_cell.length_a   1.000
_cell.length_b   1.000
_cell.length_c   1.000
_cell.angle_alpha   90.00
_cell.angle_beta   90.00
_cell.angle_gamma   90.00
#
_symmetry.space_group_name_H-M   'P 1'
#
loop_
_entity.id
_entity.type
_entity.pdbx_description
1 polymer ?
#
loop_
_entity_poly.entity_id
_entity_poly.type
_entity_poly.pdbx_seq_one_letter_code
_entity_poly.pdbx_strand_id
1 'polypeptide(L)'
;MQVQVGNSPIYKTDRKLGKGGLGQVYVGRRVSSGTERTGPDAFEVALKFEHRSSKGCNYGPPYEWQVYSSLNGCYWVPWVHYKGQQGDFYIL
;
A
#
# COMPACT_ATOMS: atom_id res chain seq x y z
N MET A 1 -0.46 0.58 -13.84
CA MET A 1 -1.80 0.18 -13.33
C MET A 1 -2.35 1.33 -12.48
N GLN A 2 -3.67 1.56 -12.47
CA GLN A 2 -4.28 2.48 -11.51
C GLN A 2 -4.68 1.70 -10.25
N VAL A 3 -4.47 2.29 -9.09
CA VAL A 3 -4.75 1.74 -7.78
C VAL A 3 -5.66 2.70 -7.03
N GLN A 4 -6.75 2.16 -6.48
CA GLN A 4 -7.60 2.85 -5.53
C GLN A 4 -8.09 1.83 -4.52
N VAL A 5 -7.80 2.07 -3.24
CA VAL A 5 -8.19 1.17 -2.15
C VAL A 5 -8.89 1.95 -1.04
N GLY A 6 -10.05 1.45 -0.60
CA GLY A 6 -10.92 2.20 0.31
C GLY A 6 -11.26 3.58 -0.25
N ASN A 7 -11.02 4.61 0.54
CA ASN A 7 -11.24 6.01 0.16
C ASN A 7 -9.94 6.73 -0.26
N SER A 8 -8.91 5.98 -0.67
CA SER A 8 -7.66 6.59 -1.12
C SER A 8 -7.87 7.45 -2.37
N PRO A 9 -7.00 8.43 -2.61
CA PRO A 9 -6.80 8.96 -3.95
C PRO A 9 -6.46 7.84 -4.95
N ILE A 10 -6.66 8.11 -6.24
CA ILE A 10 -6.24 7.20 -7.29
C ILE A 10 -4.73 7.41 -7.53
N TYR A 11 -3.96 6.34 -7.42
CA TYR A 11 -2.54 6.32 -7.70
C TYR A 11 -2.23 5.53 -8.97
N LYS A 12 -1.31 6.01 -9.79
CA LYS A 12 -0.73 5.25 -10.90
C LYS A 12 0.59 4.64 -10.43
N THR A 13 0.74 3.33 -10.63
CA THR A 13 2.03 2.66 -10.41
C THR A 13 3.07 3.15 -11.41
N ASP A 14 4.26 3.40 -10.88
CA ASP A 14 5.44 3.85 -11.60
C ASP A 14 6.57 2.83 -11.36
N ARG A 15 7.82 3.29 -11.19
CA ARG A 15 8.99 2.42 -10.99
C ARG A 15 8.84 1.47 -9.79
N LYS A 16 9.45 0.30 -9.91
CA LYS A 16 9.57 -0.68 -8.83
C LYS A 16 10.61 -0.22 -7.81
N LEU A 17 10.24 -0.28 -6.53
CA LEU A 17 11.13 0.01 -5.40
C LEU A 17 11.81 -1.26 -4.88
N GLY A 18 11.12 -2.40 -4.92
CA GLY A 18 11.69 -3.65 -4.44
C GLY A 18 10.78 -4.86 -4.57
N LYS A 19 11.29 -6.03 -4.21
CA LYS A 19 10.56 -7.29 -4.08
C LYS A 19 10.98 -7.97 -2.78
N GLY A 20 10.02 -8.29 -1.93
CA GLY A 20 10.22 -9.10 -0.73
C GLY A 20 9.60 -10.49 -0.88
N GLY A 21 9.72 -11.31 0.17
CA GLY A 21 9.08 -12.64 0.22
C GLY A 21 7.54 -12.58 0.20
N LEU A 22 6.96 -11.46 0.61
CA LEU A 22 5.52 -11.26 0.75
C LEU A 22 4.89 -10.54 -0.45
N GLY A 23 5.67 -9.77 -1.22
CA GLY A 23 5.11 -8.98 -2.30
C GLY A 23 6.11 -8.10 -3.04
N GLN A 24 5.56 -7.20 -3.85
CA GLN A 24 6.32 -6.26 -4.68
C GLN A 24 5.94 -4.84 -4.30
N VAL A 25 6.94 -3.96 -4.25
CA VAL A 25 6.74 -2.56 -3.86
C VAL A 25 7.05 -1.66 -5.06
N TYR A 26 6.16 -0.71 -5.31
CA TYR A 26 6.26 0.25 -6.41
C TYR A 26 6.05 1.66 -5.89
N VAL A 27 6.54 2.65 -6.64
CA VAL A 27 6.11 4.04 -6.47
C VAL A 27 4.68 4.17 -6.98
N GLY A 28 3.81 4.80 -6.19
CA GLY A 28 2.49 5.26 -6.60
C GLY A 28 2.50 6.78 -6.74
N ARG A 29 2.10 7.29 -7.90
CA ARG A 29 1.94 8.74 -8.14
C ARG A 29 0.47 9.09 -8.26
N ARG A 30 0.02 10.05 -7.46
CA ARG A 30 -1.37 10.48 -7.44
C ARG A 30 -1.76 11.00 -8.83
N VAL A 31 -2.94 10.59 -9.30
CA VAL A 31 -3.46 11.01 -10.61
C VAL A 31 -4.01 12.43 -10.56
N SER A 32 -4.66 12.81 -9.46
CA SER A 32 -5.14 14.18 -9.25
C SER A 32 -4.01 15.09 -8.74
N SER A 33 -4.15 16.39 -9.00
CA SER A 33 -3.23 17.41 -8.50
C SER A 33 -3.18 17.42 -6.97
N GLY A 34 -1.97 17.46 -6.41
CA GLY A 34 -1.70 17.62 -4.98
C GLY A 34 -0.21 17.87 -4.77
N THR A 35 0.14 18.74 -3.83
CA THR A 35 1.55 19.10 -3.53
C THR A 35 2.01 18.52 -2.19
N GLU A 36 1.13 17.85 -1.45
CA GLU A 36 1.45 17.24 -0.18
C GLU A 36 2.51 16.15 -0.34
N ARG A 37 3.54 16.22 0.49
CA ARG A 37 4.67 15.27 0.46
C ARG A 37 4.49 14.11 1.43
N THR A 38 3.55 14.22 2.35
CA THR A 38 3.32 13.28 3.46
C THR A 38 1.84 13.19 3.76
N GLY A 39 1.41 12.11 4.40
CA GLY A 39 0.02 11.96 4.86
C GLY A 39 -0.88 11.23 3.86
N PRO A 40 -2.19 11.16 4.15
CA PRO A 40 -3.17 10.39 3.38
C PRO A 40 -3.44 10.96 1.98
N ASP A 41 -2.95 12.15 1.67
CA ASP A 41 -3.14 12.81 0.37
C ASP A 41 -1.82 13.04 -0.38
N ALA A 42 -0.74 12.40 0.09
CA ALA A 42 0.60 12.54 -0.47
C ALA A 42 0.64 12.25 -1.98
N PHE A 43 1.43 13.05 -2.70
CA PHE A 43 1.60 12.95 -4.15
C PHE A 43 2.33 11.66 -4.56
N GLU A 44 3.32 11.25 -3.78
CA GLU A 44 4.11 10.04 -4.01
C GLU A 44 4.03 9.13 -2.78
N VAL A 45 3.70 7.85 -3.01
CA VAL A 45 3.56 6.83 -1.96
C VAL A 45 4.27 5.54 -2.35
N ALA A 46 4.56 4.69 -1.37
CA ALA A 46 4.92 3.30 -1.63
C ALA A 46 3.64 2.47 -1.73
N LEU A 47 3.44 1.77 -2.85
CA LEU A 47 2.35 0.81 -3.03
C LEU A 47 2.94 -0.59 -2.93
N LYS A 48 2.49 -1.37 -1.94
CA LYS A 48 2.91 -2.75 -1.77
C LYS A 48 1.80 -3.70 -2.21
N PHE A 49 2.12 -4.58 -3.15
CA PHE A 49 1.21 -5.56 -3.73
C PHE A 49 1.56 -6.96 -3.25
N GLU A 50 0.60 -7.61 -2.62
CA GLU A 50 0.70 -8.99 -2.16
C GLU A 50 -0.38 -9.80 -2.88
N HIS A 51 0.04 -10.77 -3.69
CA HIS A 51 -0.91 -11.60 -4.42
C HIS A 51 -1.67 -12.48 -3.44
N ARG A 52 -2.97 -12.71 -3.66
CA ARG A 52 -3.81 -13.53 -2.76
C ARG A 52 -3.30 -14.95 -2.55
N SER A 53 -2.51 -15.48 -3.49
CA SER A 53 -1.88 -16.80 -3.38
C SER A 53 -0.46 -16.76 -2.76
N SER A 54 0.02 -15.58 -2.35
CA SER A 54 1.29 -15.45 -1.64
C SER A 54 1.19 -16.10 -0.26
N LYS A 55 2.35 -16.49 0.28
CA LYS A 55 2.45 -17.01 1.65
C LYS A 55 1.87 -15.97 2.63
N GLY A 56 0.94 -16.41 3.48
CA GLY A 56 0.29 -15.53 4.46
C GLY A 56 -0.98 -14.82 3.97
N CYS A 57 -1.42 -15.04 2.73
CA CYS A 57 -2.62 -14.42 2.14
C CYS A 57 -3.82 -15.37 1.93
N ASN A 58 -3.67 -16.65 2.29
CA ASN A 58 -4.67 -17.70 1.99
C ASN A 58 -6.01 -17.53 2.74
N TYR A 59 -6.03 -16.79 3.85
CA TYR A 59 -7.20 -16.62 4.72
C TYR A 59 -7.64 -15.16 4.85
N GLY A 60 -7.23 -14.31 3.91
CA GLY A 60 -7.50 -12.88 3.96
C GLY A 60 -6.22 -12.06 3.81
N PRO A 61 -6.27 -10.78 4.20
CA PRO A 61 -5.12 -9.89 4.11
C PRO A 61 -3.91 -10.38 4.92
N PRO A 62 -2.69 -10.02 4.51
CA PRO A 62 -1.45 -10.39 5.20
C PRO A 62 -1.46 -9.98 6.68
N TYR A 63 -0.89 -10.84 7.53
CA TYR A 63 -0.76 -10.57 8.98
C TYR A 63 -0.05 -9.23 9.28
N GLU A 64 0.86 -8.79 8.41
CA GLU A 64 1.55 -7.50 8.47
C GLU A 64 0.59 -6.31 8.62
N TRP A 65 -0.63 -6.39 8.07
CA TRP A 65 -1.63 -5.34 8.20
C TRP A 65 -2.11 -5.16 9.65
N GLN A 66 -2.16 -6.24 10.42
CA GLN A 66 -2.52 -6.20 11.84
C GLN A 66 -1.37 -5.60 12.65
N VAL A 67 -0.13 -5.96 12.32
CA VAL A 67 1.06 -5.41 12.97
C VAL A 67 1.13 -3.89 12.81
N TYR A 68 0.94 -3.36 11.59
CA TYR A 68 0.90 -1.92 11.37
C TYR A 68 -0.25 -1.22 12.11
N SER A 69 -1.43 -1.86 12.19
CA SER A 69 -2.55 -1.31 12.96
C SER A 69 -2.24 -1.23 14.46
N SER A 70 -1.58 -2.24 15.03
CA SER A 70 -1.20 -2.26 16.44
C SER A 70 -0.05 -1.30 16.77
N LEU A 71 0.84 -1.04 15.80
CA LEU A 71 1.97 -0.12 15.93
C LEU A 71 1.64 1.32 15.50
N ASN A 72 0.37 1.60 15.17
CA ASN A 72 -0.03 2.91 14.68
C ASN A 72 0.30 4.01 15.72
N GLY A 73 1.00 5.06 15.29
CA GLY A 73 1.47 6.14 16.15
C GLY A 73 2.80 5.87 16.88
N CYS A 74 3.40 4.68 16.71
CA CYS A 74 4.76 4.42 17.20
C CYS A 74 5.77 5.23 16.38
N TYR A 75 6.63 5.97 17.08
CA TYR A 75 7.69 6.74 16.44
C TYR A 75 8.65 5.78 15.72
N TRP A 76 9.04 6.13 14.49
CA TRP A 76 9.86 5.32 13.55
C TRP A 76 9.16 4.18 12.78
N VAL A 77 7.86 3.93 13.01
CA VAL A 77 7.10 2.98 12.20
C VAL A 77 6.41 3.72 11.05
N PRO A 78 6.52 3.26 9.78
CA PRO A 78 5.81 3.84 8.66
C PRO A 78 4.29 3.83 8.87
N TRP A 79 3.63 4.92 8.51
CA TRP A 79 2.17 5.02 8.56
C TRP A 79 1.54 4.35 7.34
N VAL A 80 0.57 3.47 7.59
CA VAL A 80 -0.29 2.90 6.55
C VAL A 80 -1.59 3.69 6.51
N HIS A 81 -1.72 4.57 5.52
CA HIS A 81 -2.89 5.45 5.39
C HIS A 81 -4.11 4.73 4.81
N TYR A 82 -3.87 3.82 3.86
CA TYR A 82 -4.93 3.03 3.24
C TYR A 82 -4.46 1.60 3.06
N LYS A 83 -5.41 0.68 3.06
CA LYS A 83 -5.20 -0.72 2.72
C LYS A 83 -6.50 -1.29 2.18
N GLY A 84 -6.41 -2.20 1.22
CA GLY A 84 -7.58 -2.82 0.61
C GLY A 84 -7.21 -3.85 -0.45
N GLN A 85 -8.23 -4.40 -1.08
CA GLN A 85 -8.05 -5.38 -2.16
C GLN A 85 -8.41 -4.74 -3.50
N GLN A 86 -7.61 -5.02 -4.52
CA GLN A 86 -7.95 -4.70 -5.89
C GLN A 86 -7.53 -5.86 -6.81
N GLY A 87 -8.52 -6.48 -7.46
CA GLY A 87 -8.31 -7.70 -8.22
C GLY A 87 -7.75 -8.83 -7.35
N ASP A 88 -6.68 -9.47 -7.81
CA ASP A 88 -6.00 -10.57 -7.11
C ASP A 88 -4.98 -10.11 -6.04
N PHE A 89 -4.88 -8.81 -5.77
CA PHE A 89 -3.87 -8.25 -4.87
C PHE A 89 -4.47 -7.60 -3.64
N TYR A 90 -3.88 -7.91 -2.49
CA TYR A 90 -3.95 -7.07 -1.30
C TYR A 90 -2.91 -5.95 -1.44
N ILE A 91 -3.36 -4.71 -1.22
CA ILE A 91 -2.56 -3.51 -1.39
C ILE A 91 -2.58 -2.69 -0.09
N LEU A 92 -1.40 -2.26 0.34
CA LEU A 92 -1.18 -1.29 1.42
C LEU A 92 -0.22 -0.19 0.95
#